data_AF-A0A933ZZ55-F1
#
_entry.id   AF-A0A933ZZ55-F1
#
_cell.length_a   1.000
_cell.length_b   1.000
_cell.length_c   1.000
_cell.angle_alpha   90.00
_cell.angle_beta   90.00
_cell.angle_gamma   90.00
#
_symmetry.space_group_name_H-M   'P 1'
#
loop_
_entity.id
_entity.type
_entity.pdbx_description
1 polymer ?
#
loop_
_entity_poly.entity_id
_entity_poly.type
_entity_poly.pdbx_seq_one_letter_code
_entity_poly.pdbx_strand_id
1 'polypeptide(L)'
;MAEPGTALARGHGQEPFSIADYIVANAQPGSIVLFHALMKARAAERQALPVILDRLAGAGYRFASVSELLALERTSPPIDG
;
A
#
# COMPACT_ATOMS: atom_id res chain seq x y z
N MET A 1 18.99 -21.50 -5.11
CA MET A 1 18.89 -20.39 -6.08
C MET A 1 18.06 -19.32 -5.38
N ALA A 2 18.60 -18.14 -5.12
CA ALA A 2 17.96 -17.16 -4.23
C ALA A 2 16.66 -16.59 -4.85
N GLU A 3 15.60 -16.53 -4.04
CA GLU A 3 14.28 -15.95 -4.34
C GLU A 3 14.42 -14.45 -4.63
N PRO A 4 13.99 -13.93 -5.79
CA PRO A 4 14.11 -12.50 -6.09
C PRO A 4 12.99 -11.73 -5.39
N GLY A 5 13.12 -11.56 -4.08
CA GLY A 5 12.46 -10.48 -3.35
C GLY A 5 13.10 -9.14 -3.72
N THR A 6 12.24 -8.14 -3.93
CA THR A 6 12.57 -6.70 -3.72
C THR A 6 13.32 -5.95 -4.82
N ALA A 7 13.03 -6.21 -6.10
CA ALA A 7 13.26 -5.21 -7.12
C ALA A 7 12.16 -4.14 -7.06
N LEU A 8 12.32 -3.16 -6.16
CA LEU A 8 11.57 -1.90 -6.22
C LEU A 8 11.77 -1.31 -7.62
N ALA A 9 10.70 -1.28 -8.40
CA ALA A 9 10.69 -0.70 -9.73
C ALA A 9 11.13 0.77 -9.63
N ARG A 10 12.40 1.00 -9.93
CA ARG A 10 12.92 2.33 -10.28
C ARG A 10 12.25 2.74 -11.60
N GLY A 11 11.44 3.80 -11.55
CA GLY A 11 10.87 4.40 -12.75
C GLY A 11 10.28 5.77 -12.46
N HIS A 12 10.98 6.82 -12.90
CA HIS A 12 10.40 8.14 -13.07
C HIS A 12 9.31 8.05 -14.16
N GLY A 13 8.05 8.01 -13.74
CA GLY A 13 6.87 7.87 -14.62
C GLY A 13 6.25 6.48 -14.51
N GLN A 14 5.42 6.27 -13.49
CA GLN A 14 4.49 5.15 -13.49
C GLN A 14 3.14 5.70 -13.92
N GLU A 15 2.50 5.03 -14.88
CA GLU A 15 1.11 5.33 -15.21
C GLU A 15 0.24 5.09 -13.96
N PRO A 16 -0.79 5.90 -13.70
CA PRO A 16 -1.63 5.78 -12.51
C PRO A 16 -2.15 4.35 -12.28
N PHE A 17 -2.50 3.65 -13.37
CA PHE A 17 -2.99 2.28 -13.33
C PHE A 17 -1.93 1.28 -12.86
N SER A 18 -0.67 1.43 -13.26
CA SER A 18 0.42 0.55 -12.80
C SER A 18 0.63 0.63 -11.28
N ILE A 19 0.44 1.82 -10.69
CA ILE A 19 0.54 2.02 -9.24
C ILE A 19 -0.61 1.30 -8.53
N ALA A 20 -1.84 1.47 -9.03
CA ALA A 20 -3.02 0.85 -8.46
C ALA A 20 -2.96 -0.68 -8.55
N ASP A 21 -2.58 -1.21 -9.70
CA ASP A 21 -2.45 -2.65 -9.94
C ASP A 21 -1.40 -3.27 -9.00
N TYR A 22 -0.25 -2.62 -8.82
CA TYR A 22 0.78 -3.07 -7.89
C TYR A 22 0.26 -3.17 -6.45
N ILE A 23 -0.42 -2.12 -5.96
CA ILE A 23 -0.93 -2.11 -4.59
C ILE A 23 -2.03 -3.17 -4.41
N VAL A 24 -3.00 -3.23 -5.33
CA VAL A 24 -4.13 -4.17 -5.23
C VAL A 24 -3.65 -5.62 -5.29
N ALA A 25 -2.65 -5.93 -6.12
CA ALA A 25 -2.12 -7.30 -6.24
C ALA A 25 -1.32 -7.76 -5.01
N ASN A 26 -0.77 -6.82 -4.22
CA ASN A 26 0.14 -7.15 -3.11
C ASN A 26 -0.45 -6.85 -1.72
N ALA A 27 -1.59 -6.15 -1.63
CA ALA A 27 -2.24 -5.87 -0.36
C ALA A 27 -2.79 -7.16 0.29
N GLN A 28 -2.57 -7.28 1.60
CA GLN A 28 -3.08 -8.33 2.47
C GLN A 28 -3.69 -7.71 3.75
N PRO A 29 -4.56 -8.42 4.49
CA PRO A 29 -5.08 -7.93 5.77
C PRO A 29 -3.94 -7.50 6.70
N GLY A 30 -3.98 -6.26 7.20
CA GLY A 30 -2.94 -5.66 8.03
C GLY A 30 -1.79 -4.97 7.28
N SER A 31 -1.80 -4.94 5.94
CA SER A 31 -0.77 -4.22 5.17
C SER A 31 -0.75 -2.72 5.48
N ILE A 32 0.45 -2.17 5.67
CA ILE A 32 0.70 -0.72 5.73
C ILE A 32 1.33 -0.30 4.40
N VAL A 33 0.63 0.52 3.64
CA VAL A 33 1.09 1.02 2.33
C VAL A 33 1.75 2.39 2.49
N LEU A 34 3.03 2.50 2.11
CA LEU A 34 3.74 3.77 2.05
C LEU A 34 3.45 4.49 0.73
N PHE A 35 2.85 5.68 0.79
CA PHE A 35 2.38 6.40 -0.40
C PHE A 35 2.66 7.91 -0.33
N HIS A 36 3.31 8.47 -1.35
CA HIS A 36 3.71 9.89 -1.39
C HIS A 36 2.99 10.67 -2.50
N ALA A 37 1.80 11.20 -2.20
CA ALA A 37 0.97 11.93 -3.19
C ALA A 37 1.11 13.46 -3.14
N LEU A 38 1.73 14.00 -2.09
CA LEU A 38 1.65 15.42 -1.74
C LEU A 38 2.62 16.34 -2.50
N MET A 39 3.58 15.80 -3.26
CA MET A 39 4.50 16.64 -4.04
C MET A 39 3.89 17.04 -5.40
N LYS A 40 4.15 18.27 -5.88
CA LYS A 40 3.62 18.76 -7.18
C LYS A 40 3.88 17.78 -8.35
N ALA A 41 5.08 17.20 -8.42
CA ALA A 41 5.50 16.26 -9.45
C ALA A 41 4.84 14.86 -9.40
N ARG A 42 3.96 14.60 -8.42
CA ARG A 42 3.34 13.28 -8.16
C ARG A 42 1.91 13.17 -8.70
N ALA A 43 1.74 13.56 -9.97
CA ALA A 43 0.41 13.59 -10.61
C ALA A 43 -0.17 12.19 -10.77
N ALA A 44 0.65 11.21 -11.14
CA ALA A 44 0.21 9.84 -11.33
C ALA A 44 -0.22 9.18 -10.01
N GLU A 45 0.52 9.41 -8.92
CA GLU A 45 0.19 8.92 -7.58
C GLU A 45 -1.16 9.51 -7.11
N ARG A 46 -1.39 10.81 -7.34
CA ARG A 46 -2.70 11.42 -7.02
C ARG A 46 -3.85 10.83 -7.83
N GLN A 47 -3.62 10.54 -9.11
CA GLN A 47 -4.63 9.93 -9.98
C GLN A 47 -4.89 8.46 -9.63
N ALA A 48 -3.87 7.74 -9.14
CA ALA A 48 -3.99 6.35 -8.71
C ALA A 48 -4.76 6.20 -7.39
N LEU A 49 -4.63 7.18 -6.48
CA LEU A 49 -5.21 7.12 -5.14
C LEU A 49 -6.71 6.77 -5.13
N PRO A 50 -7.62 7.46 -5.85
CA PRO A 50 -9.03 7.09 -5.86
C PRO A 50 -9.27 5.66 -6.36
N VAL A 51 -8.55 5.22 -7.40
CA VAL A 51 -8.67 3.86 -7.95
C VAL A 51 -8.24 2.81 -6.94
N ILE A 52 -7.18 3.07 -6.17
CA ILE A 52 -6.70 2.18 -5.09
C ILE A 52 -7.77 2.06 -4.01
N LEU A 53 -8.31 3.19 -3.56
CA LEU A 53 -9.32 3.22 -2.50
C LEU A 53 -10.57 2.43 -2.90
N ASP A 54 -11.09 2.65 -4.11
CA ASP A 54 -12.29 1.99 -4.61
C ASP A 54 -12.09 0.48 -4.77
N ARG A 55 -10.96 0.05 -5.36
CA ARG A 55 -10.71 -1.39 -5.59
C ARG A 55 -10.48 -2.16 -4.30
N LEU A 56 -9.74 -1.60 -3.34
CA LEU A 56 -9.53 -2.23 -2.05
C LEU A 56 -10.84 -2.28 -1.23
N ALA A 57 -11.63 -1.20 -1.22
CA ALA A 57 -12.94 -1.20 -0.58
C ALA A 57 -13.87 -2.25 -1.20
N GLY A 58 -13.92 -2.34 -2.53
CA GLY A 58 -14.69 -3.35 -3.26
C GLY A 58 -14.24 -4.79 -2.99
N ALA A 59 -12.97 -4.99 -2.63
CA ALA A 59 -12.42 -6.29 -2.22
C ALA A 59 -12.65 -6.61 -0.71
N GLY A 60 -13.34 -5.74 0.03
CA GLY A 60 -13.69 -5.97 1.44
C GLY A 60 -12.69 -5.42 2.45
N TYR A 61 -11.68 -4.66 2.01
CA TYR A 61 -10.77 -3.99 2.93
C TYR A 61 -11.45 -2.81 3.64
N ARG A 62 -10.99 -2.53 4.87
CA ARG A 62 -11.30 -1.29 5.59
C ARG A 62 -10.03 -0.50 5.77
N PHE A 63 -10.10 0.80 5.51
CA PHE A 63 -8.99 1.71 5.81
C PHE A 63 -9.03 2.11 7.28
N ALA A 64 -7.86 2.07 7.90
CA ALA A 64 -7.65 2.43 9.30
C ALA A 64 -6.38 3.28 9.40
N SER A 65 -6.32 4.13 10.42
CA SER A 65 -5.06 4.70 10.88
C SER A 65 -4.15 3.59 11.42
N VAL A 66 -2.85 3.85 11.48
CA VAL A 66 -1.88 2.92 12.06
C VAL A 66 -2.23 2.60 13.52
N SER A 67 -2.66 3.58 14.30
CA SER A 67 -3.06 3.37 15.70
C SER A 67 -4.26 2.43 15.84
N GLU A 68 -5.27 2.56 14.97
CA GLU A 68 -6.42 1.65 14.95
C GLU A 68 -6.01 0.23 14.53
N LEU A 69 -5.13 0.10 13.53
CA LEU A 69 -4.62 -1.20 13.11
C LEU A 69 -3.88 -1.92 14.25
N LEU A 70 -2.95 -1.23 14.91
CA LEU A 70 -2.20 -1.79 16.04
C LEU A 70 -3.09 -2.15 17.23
N ALA A 71 -4.21 -1.45 17.42
CA ALA A 71 -5.19 -1.80 18.44
C ALA A 71 -5.93 -3.12 18.13
N LEU A 72 -6.12 -3.46 16.84
CA LEU A 72 -6.69 -4.74 16.40
C LEU A 72 -5.71 -5.91 16.57
N GLU A 73 -4.40 -5.66 16.41
CA GLU A 73 -3.33 -6.67 16.44
C GLU A 73 -2.82 -7.04 17.84
N ARG A 74 -3.41 -6.52 18.92
CA ARG A 74 -3.00 -6.76 20.32
C ARG A 74 -3.05 -8.23 20.79
N THR A 75 -3.20 -9.18 19.87
CA THR A 75 -3.04 -10.61 20.06
C THR A 75 -1.59 -11.11 19.95
N SER A 76 -0.64 -10.30 19.47
CA SER A 76 0.79 -10.69 19.42
C SER A 76 1.60 -10.09 20.57
N PRO A 77 2.44 -10.88 21.27
CA PRO A 77 3.29 -10.36 22.34
C PRO A 77 4.29 -9.32 21.80
N PRO A 78 4.75 -8.37 22.63
CA PRO A 78 5.81 -7.46 22.26
C PRO A 78 7.02 -8.25 21.74
N ILE A 79 7.60 -7.80 20.63
CA ILE A 79 8.92 -8.24 20.21
C ILE A 79 9.93 -7.57 21.13
N ASP A 80 10.34 -8.28 22.17
CA ASP A 80 11.44 -7.86 23.03
C ASP A 80 12.71 -7.77 22.16
N GLY A 81 13.30 -6.57 22.12
CA GLY A 81 14.50 -6.26 21.33
C GLY A 81 15.79 -6.81 21.93
#